data_AF-A0AAU5WM20-F1
#
_entry.id   AF-A0AAU5WM20-F1
#
_cell.length_a   1.000
_cell.length_b   1.000
_cell.length_c   1.000
_cell.angle_alpha   90.00
_cell.angle_beta   90.00
_cell.angle_gamma   90.00
#
_symmetry.space_group_name_H-M   'P 1'
#
loop_
_entity.id
_entity.type
_entity.pdbx_description
1 polymer ?
#
loop_
_entity_poly.entity_id
_entity_poly.type
_entity_poly.pdbx_seq_one_letter_code
_entity_poly.pdbx_strand_id
1 'polypeptide(L)'
;MIEDGVVEDSLRLGPHRHAIERAALESRVYLYTPSVLDAAAATLSAVRGVLDEHHIADTFQFQAYGDAFAARVLGACEQRFTAEWQDLEGDVDPVALLDVAVTAAGEHLGRRLEPVQGPALAPEGRAVFGYVVLARHDESPDWGPGGDAPLVLSLGRPDMHMLAVAYSSGAGWDGPYDPGPWRWYLGHEVPRDVCITETTVIAPAPAPAVAAEVGAITARVLTGDLPLPR
;
A
#
# COMPACT_ATOMS: atom_id res chain seq x y z
N MET A 1 17.38 27.85 11.12
CA MET A 1 17.13 27.07 12.34
C MET A 1 16.42 25.83 11.89
N ILE A 2 17.15 24.72 11.76
CA ILE A 2 16.56 23.41 11.50
C ILE A 2 16.24 22.87 12.90
N GLU A 3 14.99 22.49 13.12
CA GLU A 3 14.45 22.10 14.41
C GLU A 3 15.22 20.88 14.98
N ASP A 4 15.82 21.05 16.16
CA ASP A 4 16.52 19.98 16.91
C ASP A 4 15.60 18.78 17.21
N GLY A 5 14.27 18.93 17.14
CA GLY A 5 13.31 17.85 17.37
C GLY A 5 13.20 16.82 16.24
N VAL A 6 13.40 17.21 14.97
CA VAL A 6 13.21 16.30 13.81
C VAL A 6 14.36 15.30 13.71
N VAL A 7 15.56 15.70 14.12
CA VAL A 7 16.76 14.84 14.11
C VAL A 7 16.76 13.87 15.28
N GLU A 8 16.31 14.28 16.47
CA GLU A 8 16.15 13.37 17.62
C GLU A 8 15.10 12.30 17.39
N ASP A 9 13.94 12.64 16.80
CA ASP A 9 12.90 11.65 16.50
C ASP A 9 13.34 10.67 15.40
N SER A 10 14.06 11.15 14.38
CA SER A 10 14.60 10.27 13.33
C SER A 10 15.63 9.27 13.88
N LEU A 11 16.47 9.69 14.83
CA LEU A 11 17.45 8.82 15.50
C LEU A 11 16.80 7.82 16.46
N ARG A 12 15.71 8.21 17.15
CA ARG A 12 14.95 7.34 18.07
C ARG A 12 14.12 6.29 17.35
N LEU A 13 13.58 6.63 16.17
CA LEU A 13 12.85 5.67 15.35
C LEU A 13 13.76 4.63 14.69
N GLY A 14 15.05 4.92 14.47
CA GLY A 14 16.00 4.05 13.74
C GLY A 14 15.83 2.54 13.94
N PRO A 15 15.95 1.99 15.17
CA PRO A 15 15.81 0.55 15.40
C PRO A 15 14.36 0.04 15.24
N HIS A 16 13.36 0.84 15.59
CA HIS A 16 11.94 0.47 15.47
C HIS A 16 11.47 0.48 14.01
N ARG A 17 11.89 1.49 13.26
CA ARG A 17 11.68 1.62 11.83
C ARG A 17 12.26 0.44 11.07
N HIS A 18 13.50 0.04 11.39
CA HIS A 18 14.11 -1.12 10.75
C HIS A 18 13.36 -2.43 11.02
N ALA A 19 12.86 -2.63 12.25
CA ALA A 19 12.03 -3.80 12.59
C ALA A 19 10.70 -3.80 11.82
N ILE A 20 10.04 -2.64 11.69
CA ILE A 20 8.81 -2.47 10.92
C ILE A 20 9.04 -2.70 9.42
N GLU A 21 10.13 -2.16 8.86
CA GLU A 21 10.49 -2.37 7.46
C GLU A 21 10.77 -3.84 7.15
N ARG A 22 11.44 -4.55 8.06
CA ARG A 22 11.65 -6.00 7.92
C ARG A 22 10.32 -6.75 7.92
N ALA A 23 9.45 -6.46 8.89
CA ALA A 23 8.11 -7.07 8.94
C ALA A 23 7.27 -6.75 7.69
N ALA A 24 7.40 -5.53 7.15
CA ALA A 24 6.75 -5.13 5.91
C ALA A 24 7.24 -5.94 4.70
N LEU A 25 8.55 -6.18 4.59
CA LEU A 25 9.15 -6.98 3.51
C LEU A 25 8.76 -8.47 3.57
N GLU A 26 8.39 -8.98 4.74
CA GLU A 26 7.90 -10.36 4.91
C GLU A 26 6.42 -10.54 4.51
N SER A 27 5.72 -9.44 4.23
CA SER A 27 4.33 -9.47 3.79
C SER A 27 4.17 -10.16 2.44
N ARG A 28 3.22 -11.09 2.37
CA ARG A 28 2.90 -11.83 1.13
C ARG A 28 1.83 -11.19 0.27
N VAL A 29 1.18 -10.14 0.77
CA VAL A 29 0.00 -9.53 0.13
C VAL A 29 0.04 -8.01 0.06
N TYR A 30 0.89 -7.38 0.87
CA TYR A 30 0.86 -5.93 1.07
C TYR A 30 2.20 -5.26 0.84
N LEU A 31 2.15 -4.07 0.26
CA LEU A 31 3.20 -3.06 0.31
C LEU A 31 2.73 -1.90 1.18
N TYR A 32 3.68 -1.15 1.74
CA TYR A 32 3.37 -0.09 2.69
C TYR A 32 4.06 1.19 2.28
N THR A 33 3.30 2.29 2.27
CA THR A 33 3.85 3.63 2.05
C THR A 33 4.76 4.08 3.21
N PRO A 34 5.75 4.94 2.94
CA PRO A 34 6.60 5.51 3.99
C PRO A 34 5.83 6.07 5.18
N SER A 35 4.74 6.79 4.94
CA SER A 35 3.87 7.34 6.00
C SER A 35 3.29 6.25 6.92
N VAL A 36 2.92 5.10 6.38
CA VAL A 36 2.42 3.97 7.19
C VAL A 36 3.54 3.33 8.00
N LEU A 37 4.71 3.17 7.40
CA LEU A 37 5.89 2.63 8.09
C LEU A 37 6.34 3.54 9.23
N ASP A 38 6.31 4.87 9.04
CA ASP A 38 6.61 5.85 10.08
C ASP A 38 5.59 5.81 11.21
N ALA A 39 4.29 5.77 10.88
CA ALA A 39 3.23 5.68 11.89
C ALA A 39 3.36 4.38 12.72
N ALA A 40 3.67 3.26 12.08
CA ALA A 40 3.88 1.99 12.76
C ALA A 40 5.16 2.01 13.63
N ALA A 41 6.25 2.61 13.16
CA ALA A 41 7.48 2.77 13.93
C ALA A 41 7.28 3.67 15.16
N ALA A 42 6.56 4.78 15.00
CA ALA A 42 6.20 5.67 16.09
C ALA A 42 5.31 4.97 17.13
N THR A 43 4.34 4.18 16.68
CA THR A 43 3.48 3.37 17.55
C THR A 43 4.29 2.33 18.32
N LEU A 44 5.18 1.60 17.65
CA LEU A 44 6.07 0.64 18.29
C LEU A 44 6.97 1.31 19.34
N SER A 45 7.50 2.49 19.02
CA SER A 45 8.31 3.29 19.94
C SER A 45 7.52 3.74 21.17
N ALA A 46 6.29 4.22 20.97
CA ALA A 46 5.43 4.67 22.07
C ALA A 46 5.05 3.52 23.01
N VAL A 47 4.68 2.35 22.46
CA VAL A 47 4.37 1.18 23.29
C VAL A 47 5.57 0.74 24.10
N ARG A 48 6.77 0.72 23.50
CA ARG A 48 8.01 0.40 24.24
C ARG A 48 8.30 1.42 25.34
N GLY A 49 8.13 2.71 25.07
CA GLY A 49 8.29 3.77 26.06
C GLY A 49 7.38 3.57 27.28
N VAL A 50 6.11 3.21 27.07
CA VAL A 50 5.14 2.94 28.15
C VAL A 50 5.51 1.69 28.95
N LEU A 51 5.97 0.62 28.30
CA LEU A 51 6.42 -0.60 28.99
C LEU A 51 7.63 -0.31 29.89
N ASP A 52 8.60 0.44 29.37
CA ASP A 52 9.81 0.83 30.10
C ASP A 52 9.48 1.75 31.30
N GLU A 53 8.63 2.77 31.08
CA GLU A 53 8.19 3.72 32.11
C GLU A 53 7.52 3.03 33.29
N HIS A 54 6.66 2.03 33.02
CA HIS A 54 5.92 1.32 34.06
C HIS A 54 6.65 0.09 34.61
N HIS A 55 7.91 -0.13 34.23
CA HIS A 55 8.69 -1.32 34.61
C HIS A 55 7.95 -2.63 34.34
N ILE A 56 7.15 -2.67 33.28
CA ILE A 56 6.43 -3.88 32.87
C ILE A 56 7.49 -4.79 32.29
N ALA A 57 7.84 -5.84 33.04
CA ALA A 57 8.77 -6.85 32.58
C ALA A 57 8.35 -7.34 31.19
N ASP A 58 9.33 -7.64 30.34
CA ASP A 58 9.12 -8.18 29.00
C ASP A 58 8.64 -9.65 29.04
N THR A 59 7.56 -9.86 29.76
CA THR A 59 6.88 -11.14 30.00
C THR A 59 6.24 -11.67 28.72
N PHE A 60 6.05 -10.81 27.72
CA PHE A 60 5.57 -11.17 26.38
C PHE A 60 6.71 -11.47 25.41
N GLN A 61 7.97 -11.46 25.88
CA GLN A 61 9.15 -11.77 25.08
C GLN A 61 9.30 -10.87 23.84
N PHE A 62 8.94 -9.59 23.92
CA PHE A 62 9.14 -8.57 22.87
C PHE A 62 10.58 -8.47 22.38
N GLN A 63 11.59 -8.76 23.21
CA GLN A 63 12.99 -8.83 22.80
C GLN A 63 13.32 -10.13 22.04
N ALA A 64 12.65 -11.26 22.34
CA ALA A 64 12.86 -12.53 21.65
C ALA A 64 11.95 -12.71 20.42
N TYR A 65 10.84 -11.98 20.36
CA TYR A 65 9.83 -11.95 19.28
C TYR A 65 9.74 -10.57 18.61
N GLY A 66 10.80 -9.77 18.65
CA GLY A 66 10.78 -8.37 18.17
C GLY A 66 10.13 -8.21 16.79
N ASP A 67 10.42 -9.13 15.88
CA ASP A 67 9.89 -9.14 14.52
C ASP A 67 8.39 -9.50 14.48
N ALA A 68 7.93 -10.42 15.34
CA ALA A 68 6.50 -10.77 15.43
C ALA A 68 5.65 -9.67 16.07
N PHE A 69 6.22 -8.86 16.98
CA PHE A 69 5.49 -7.71 17.53
C PHE A 69 5.45 -6.53 16.56
N ALA A 70 6.55 -6.25 15.86
CA ALA A 70 6.56 -5.28 14.76
C ALA A 70 5.48 -5.61 13.72
N ALA A 71 5.36 -6.87 13.32
CA ALA A 71 4.29 -7.32 12.41
C ALA A 71 2.87 -7.08 12.97
N ARG A 72 2.65 -7.27 14.28
CA ARG A 72 1.35 -6.96 14.92
C ARG A 72 1.03 -5.47 14.92
N VAL A 73 2.01 -4.62 15.23
CA VAL A 73 1.84 -3.16 15.18
C VAL A 73 1.54 -2.71 13.76
N LEU A 74 2.24 -3.28 12.77
CA LEU A 74 2.00 -3.02 11.36
C LEU A 74 0.59 -3.45 10.93
N GLY A 75 0.15 -4.66 11.32
CA GLY A 75 -1.22 -5.14 11.05
C GLY A 75 -2.30 -4.30 11.74
N ALA A 76 -2.04 -3.76 12.93
CA ALA A 76 -2.96 -2.81 13.57
C ALA A 76 -3.03 -1.47 12.81
N CYS A 77 -1.91 -0.98 12.27
CA CYS A 77 -1.88 0.21 11.43
C CYS A 77 -2.63 -0.03 10.11
N GLU A 78 -2.43 -1.19 9.47
CA GLU A 78 -3.18 -1.62 8.28
C GLU A 78 -4.69 -1.54 8.51
N GLN A 79 -5.17 -2.15 9.61
CA GLN A 79 -6.60 -2.13 9.96
C GLN A 79 -7.11 -0.70 10.17
N ARG A 80 -6.33 0.14 10.88
CA ARG A 80 -6.69 1.53 11.12
C ARG A 80 -6.84 2.31 9.81
N PHE A 81 -5.82 2.29 8.96
CA PHE A 81 -5.84 3.03 7.70
C PHE A 81 -6.92 2.50 6.76
N THR A 82 -7.13 1.19 6.70
CA THR A 82 -8.21 0.59 5.90
C THR A 82 -9.60 1.01 6.39
N ALA A 83 -9.80 1.14 7.71
CA ALA A 83 -11.06 1.60 8.28
C ALA A 83 -11.30 3.10 8.01
N GLU A 84 -10.27 3.95 8.15
CA GLU A 84 -10.34 5.38 7.83
C GLU A 84 -10.77 5.65 6.37
N TRP A 85 -10.56 4.68 5.48
CA TRP A 85 -10.91 4.77 4.05
C TRP A 85 -12.36 4.43 3.73
N GLN A 86 -13.08 3.76 4.63
CA GLN A 86 -14.45 3.32 4.38
C GLN A 86 -15.43 4.49 4.37
N ASP A 87 -15.19 5.49 5.23
CA ASP A 87 -16.08 6.62 5.50
C ASP A 87 -15.64 7.92 4.81
N LEU A 88 -14.75 7.85 3.82
CA LEU A 88 -14.29 9.04 3.11
C LEU A 88 -15.42 9.62 2.24
N GLU A 89 -16.02 10.72 2.68
CA GLU A 89 -17.14 11.40 1.99
C GLU A 89 -16.69 12.35 0.85
N GLY A 90 -15.39 12.47 0.59
CA GLY A 90 -14.84 13.35 -0.45
C GLY A 90 -14.84 12.74 -1.86
N ASP A 91 -14.99 13.60 -2.88
CA ASP A 91 -14.81 13.23 -4.29
C ASP A 91 -13.33 12.89 -4.54
N VAL A 92 -13.01 11.60 -4.55
CA VAL A 92 -11.71 11.10 -5.00
C VAL A 92 -11.75 10.96 -6.52
N ASP A 93 -10.86 11.67 -7.21
CA ASP A 93 -10.61 11.48 -8.64
C ASP A 93 -9.43 10.50 -8.82
N PRO A 94 -9.70 9.21 -9.10
CA PRO A 94 -8.64 8.22 -9.21
C PRO A 94 -7.74 8.49 -10.42
N VAL A 95 -8.25 9.07 -11.50
CA VAL A 95 -7.47 9.34 -12.71
C VAL A 95 -6.44 10.43 -12.43
N ALA A 96 -6.85 11.51 -11.77
CA ALA A 96 -5.94 12.58 -11.38
C ALA A 96 -4.86 12.10 -10.38
N LEU A 97 -5.21 11.26 -9.41
CA LEU A 97 -4.25 10.72 -8.45
C LEU A 97 -3.28 9.72 -9.09
N LEU A 98 -3.72 8.93 -10.07
CA LEU A 98 -2.83 8.05 -10.83
C LEU A 98 -1.83 8.85 -11.67
N ASP A 99 -2.25 9.96 -12.28
CA ASP A 99 -1.34 10.85 -13.01
C ASP A 99 -0.23 11.42 -12.11
N VAL A 100 -0.59 11.83 -10.88
CA VAL A 100 0.38 12.26 -9.86
C VAL A 100 1.34 11.12 -9.49
N ALA A 101 0.83 9.90 -9.27
CA ALA A 101 1.66 8.76 -8.93
C ALA A 101 2.66 8.40 -10.04
N VAL A 102 2.23 8.44 -11.31
CA VAL A 102 3.10 8.20 -12.47
C VAL A 102 4.17 9.28 -12.60
N THR A 103 3.79 10.54 -12.41
CA THR A 103 4.73 11.66 -12.42
C THR A 103 5.80 11.48 -11.34
N ALA A 104 5.39 11.21 -10.10
CA ALA A 104 6.30 10.98 -8.98
C ALA A 104 7.18 9.73 -9.17
N ALA A 105 6.65 8.67 -9.78
CA ALA A 105 7.44 7.49 -10.13
C ALA A 105 8.54 7.83 -11.15
N GLY A 106 8.21 8.64 -12.18
CA GLY A 106 9.18 9.12 -13.14
C GLY A 106 10.28 9.99 -12.51
N GLU A 107 9.90 10.90 -11.61
CA GLU A 107 10.86 11.70 -10.84
C GLU A 107 11.83 10.83 -10.02
N HIS A 108 11.33 9.78 -9.36
CA HIS A 108 12.17 8.83 -8.62
C HIS A 108 13.14 8.07 -9.54
N LEU A 109 12.71 7.72 -10.76
CA LEU A 109 13.55 7.06 -11.75
C LEU A 109 14.47 8.03 -12.51
N GLY A 110 14.37 9.34 -12.27
CA GLY A 110 15.10 10.37 -13.00
C GLY A 110 14.74 10.45 -14.49
N ARG A 111 13.55 9.97 -14.89
CA ARG A 111 13.09 9.96 -16.28
C ARG A 111 11.58 10.04 -16.37
N ARG A 112 11.06 10.60 -17.47
CA ARG A 112 9.62 10.55 -17.73
C ARG A 112 9.17 9.12 -18.00
N LEU A 113 8.08 8.71 -17.36
CA LEU A 113 7.36 7.48 -17.69
C LEU A 113 6.32 7.79 -18.77
N GLU A 114 6.32 6.99 -19.83
CA GLU A 114 5.27 7.01 -20.85
C GLU A 114 4.42 5.75 -20.68
N PRO A 115 3.20 5.87 -20.11
CA PRO A 115 2.33 4.72 -19.93
C PRO A 115 2.00 4.05 -21.27
N VAL A 116 1.93 2.71 -21.27
CA VAL A 116 1.37 1.94 -22.40
C VAL A 116 -0.09 2.30 -22.58
N GLN A 117 -0.80 2.46 -21.48
CA GLN A 117 -2.12 3.04 -21.43
C GLN A 117 -2.15 4.08 -20.31
N GLY A 118 -2.51 5.31 -20.66
CA GLY A 118 -2.63 6.41 -19.71
C GLY A 118 -3.73 6.19 -18.66
N PRO A 119 -3.75 6.99 -17.58
CA PRO A 119 -4.77 6.90 -16.55
C PRO A 119 -6.19 6.93 -17.13
N ALA A 120 -7.00 5.93 -16.81
CA ALA A 120 -8.37 5.81 -17.29
C ALA A 120 -9.25 5.16 -16.22
N LEU A 121 -10.55 5.42 -16.27
CA LEU A 121 -11.53 4.64 -15.52
C LEU A 121 -11.70 3.26 -16.16
N ALA A 122 -11.85 2.23 -15.34
CA ALA A 122 -12.20 0.89 -15.79
C ALA A 122 -13.55 0.95 -16.54
N PRO A 123 -13.61 0.46 -17.79
CA PRO A 123 -14.77 0.66 -18.67
C PRO A 123 -15.99 -0.17 -18.27
N GLU A 124 -15.80 -1.22 -17.48
CA GLU A 124 -16.84 -2.20 -17.12
C GLU A 124 -16.68 -2.58 -15.64
N GLY A 125 -17.75 -2.43 -14.85
CA GLY A 125 -17.76 -2.81 -13.43
C GLY A 125 -18.77 -2.02 -12.61
N ARG A 126 -19.27 -2.62 -11.53
CA ARG A 126 -20.08 -1.93 -10.52
C ARG A 126 -19.22 -1.11 -9.56
N ALA A 127 -17.95 -1.48 -9.46
CA ALA A 127 -16.95 -0.82 -8.65
C ALA A 127 -16.30 0.36 -9.40
N VAL A 128 -15.88 1.38 -8.65
CA VAL A 128 -15.17 2.53 -9.21
C VAL A 128 -13.67 2.24 -9.18
N PHE A 129 -13.03 2.15 -10.33
CA PHE A 129 -11.58 1.97 -10.46
C PHE A 129 -11.01 2.90 -11.52
N GLY A 130 -9.93 3.60 -11.17
CA GLY A 130 -8.96 4.10 -12.13
C GLY A 130 -7.78 3.16 -12.24
N TYR A 131 -7.14 3.11 -13.40
CA TYR A 131 -5.92 2.35 -13.62
C TYR A 131 -4.99 3.03 -14.62
N VAL A 132 -3.72 2.67 -14.57
CA VAL A 132 -2.69 3.04 -15.55
C VAL A 132 -1.79 1.84 -15.81
N VAL A 133 -1.38 1.65 -17.06
CA VAL A 133 -0.52 0.53 -17.48
C VAL A 133 0.87 1.06 -17.82
N LEU A 134 1.86 0.65 -17.06
CA LEU A 134 3.25 1.04 -17.21
C LEU A 134 4.03 -0.05 -17.95
N ALA A 135 4.86 0.39 -18.89
CA ALA A 135 5.74 -0.52 -19.61
C ALA A 135 6.75 -1.15 -18.63
N ARG A 136 7.18 -2.36 -18.95
CA ARG A 136 8.37 -2.92 -18.32
C ARG A 136 9.61 -2.11 -18.70
N HIS A 137 10.57 -2.11 -17.79
CA HIS A 137 11.93 -1.69 -18.06
C HIS A 137 12.87 -2.90 -18.11
N ASP A 138 14.06 -2.72 -18.68
CA ASP A 138 15.05 -3.80 -18.78
C ASP A 138 15.47 -4.35 -17.41
N GLU A 139 15.34 -3.53 -16.36
CA GLU A 139 15.64 -3.87 -14.96
C GLU A 139 14.43 -4.47 -14.22
N SER A 140 13.25 -4.47 -14.84
CA SER A 140 12.03 -4.95 -14.19
C SER A 140 12.08 -6.45 -13.96
N PRO A 141 11.88 -6.94 -12.72
CA PRO A 141 11.84 -8.37 -12.44
C PRO A 141 10.67 -9.07 -13.15
N ASP A 142 10.73 -10.39 -13.19
CA ASP A 142 9.68 -11.19 -13.82
C ASP A 142 8.44 -11.29 -12.92
N TRP A 143 7.31 -10.86 -13.47
CA TRP A 143 5.98 -11.03 -12.89
C TRP A 143 4.93 -11.33 -13.97
N GLY A 144 3.77 -11.83 -13.52
CA GLY A 144 2.68 -12.28 -14.39
C GLY A 144 2.99 -13.57 -15.16
N PRO A 145 2.02 -14.10 -15.92
CA PRO A 145 2.21 -15.27 -16.78
C PRO A 145 3.28 -14.99 -17.84
N GLY A 146 4.29 -15.85 -17.95
CA GLY A 146 5.38 -15.69 -18.93
C GLY A 146 6.49 -14.74 -18.48
N GLY A 147 6.32 -14.01 -17.38
CA GLY A 147 7.36 -13.18 -16.81
C GLY A 147 7.69 -11.96 -17.65
N ASP A 148 6.81 -11.48 -18.52
CA ASP A 148 6.97 -10.31 -19.41
C ASP A 148 5.81 -9.30 -19.30
N ALA A 149 4.91 -9.48 -18.33
CA ALA A 149 3.71 -8.66 -18.18
C ALA A 149 4.03 -7.20 -17.80
N PRO A 150 3.23 -6.19 -18.24
CA PRO A 150 3.38 -4.81 -17.79
C PRO A 150 3.04 -4.67 -16.29
N LEU A 151 3.40 -3.53 -15.70
CA LEU A 151 2.96 -3.19 -14.35
C LEU A 151 1.66 -2.38 -14.44
N VAL A 152 0.65 -2.80 -13.70
CA VAL A 152 -0.62 -2.07 -13.59
C VAL A 152 -0.70 -1.45 -12.20
N LEU A 153 -0.90 -0.12 -12.16
CA LEU A 153 -1.21 0.62 -10.93
C LEU A 153 -2.68 1.01 -10.97
N SER A 154 -3.40 0.72 -9.90
CA SER A 154 -4.85 0.98 -9.81
C SER A 154 -5.22 1.65 -8.49
N LEU A 155 -6.27 2.48 -8.54
CA LEU A 155 -6.91 3.08 -7.37
C LEU A 155 -8.42 2.94 -7.51
N GLY A 156 -9.08 2.35 -6.52
CA GLY A 156 -10.53 2.21 -6.57
C GLY A 156 -11.19 1.72 -5.30
N ARG A 157 -12.51 1.58 -5.37
CA ARG A 157 -13.39 1.08 -4.32
C ARG A 157 -14.04 -0.22 -4.78
N PRO A 158 -13.60 -1.39 -4.27
CA PRO A 158 -14.20 -2.66 -4.66
C PRO A 158 -15.67 -2.75 -4.20
N ASP A 159 -16.48 -3.56 -4.88
CA ASP A 159 -17.82 -3.92 -4.41
C ASP A 159 -17.70 -5.05 -3.37
N MET A 160 -17.98 -4.74 -2.10
CA MET A 160 -17.81 -5.68 -0.98
C MET A 160 -18.76 -6.87 -1.06
N HIS A 161 -19.96 -6.71 -1.62
CA HIS A 161 -20.86 -7.84 -1.86
C HIS A 161 -20.26 -8.79 -2.89
N MET A 162 -19.73 -8.25 -3.99
CA MET A 162 -19.13 -9.08 -5.02
C MET A 162 -17.81 -9.69 -4.60
N LEU A 163 -17.01 -9.01 -3.78
CA LEU A 163 -15.85 -9.61 -3.13
C LEU A 163 -16.27 -10.80 -2.26
N ALA A 164 -17.32 -10.66 -1.45
CA ALA A 164 -17.82 -11.76 -0.63
C ALA A 164 -18.27 -12.95 -1.49
N VAL A 165 -18.94 -12.71 -2.62
CA VAL A 165 -19.32 -13.75 -3.60
C VAL A 165 -18.10 -14.41 -4.25
N ALA A 166 -17.08 -13.62 -4.63
CA ALA A 166 -15.85 -14.15 -5.21
C ALA A 166 -15.11 -15.06 -4.22
N TYR A 167 -15.01 -14.65 -2.95
CA TYR A 167 -14.39 -15.45 -1.89
C TYR A 167 -15.22 -16.68 -1.50
N SER A 168 -16.54 -16.69 -1.73
CA SER A 168 -17.41 -17.83 -1.46
C SER A 168 -17.52 -18.84 -2.61
N SER A 169 -16.62 -18.78 -3.61
CA SER A 169 -16.67 -19.63 -4.83
C SER A 169 -17.95 -19.43 -5.66
N GLY A 170 -18.49 -18.20 -5.67
CA GLY A 170 -19.68 -17.84 -6.44
C GLY A 170 -21.01 -18.15 -5.73
N ALA A 171 -20.96 -18.63 -4.49
CA ALA A 171 -22.16 -18.85 -3.68
C ALA A 171 -22.56 -17.56 -2.95
N GLY A 172 -23.45 -16.75 -3.53
CA GLY A 172 -23.99 -15.59 -2.85
C GLY A 172 -25.04 -14.84 -3.66
N TRP A 173 -25.75 -13.95 -2.97
CA TRP A 173 -26.74 -13.06 -3.59
C TRP A 173 -26.04 -11.84 -4.18
N ASP A 174 -26.37 -11.50 -5.42
CA ASP A 174 -25.98 -10.22 -6.01
C ASP A 174 -26.85 -9.10 -5.40
N GLY A 175 -26.34 -8.50 -4.31
CA GLY A 175 -26.95 -7.37 -3.61
C GLY A 175 -26.69 -6.03 -4.32
N PRO A 176 -27.22 -4.90 -3.82
CA PRO A 176 -26.88 -3.56 -4.34
C PRO A 176 -25.37 -3.27 -4.17
N TYR A 177 -24.83 -2.26 -4.86
CA TYR A 177 -23.41 -1.89 -4.73
C TYR A 177 -23.11 -1.54 -3.27
N ASP A 178 -22.17 -2.26 -2.67
CA ASP A 178 -21.67 -2.00 -1.32
C ASP A 178 -20.21 -1.52 -1.42
N PRO A 179 -19.98 -0.19 -1.43
CA PRO A 179 -18.66 0.35 -1.71
C PRO A 179 -17.68 0.08 -0.57
N GLY A 180 -16.63 -0.70 -0.86
CA GLY A 180 -15.51 -0.90 0.04
C GLY A 180 -14.64 0.36 0.23
N PRO A 181 -13.60 0.27 1.07
CA PRO A 181 -12.64 1.35 1.24
C PRO A 181 -11.88 1.62 -0.06
N TRP A 182 -11.48 2.88 -0.27
CA TRP A 182 -10.52 3.22 -1.33
C TRP A 182 -9.21 2.48 -1.12
N ARG A 183 -8.67 1.84 -2.16
CA ARG A 183 -7.43 1.07 -2.08
C ARG A 183 -6.57 1.27 -3.32
N TRP A 184 -5.26 1.29 -3.08
CA TRP A 184 -4.24 1.27 -4.11
C TRP A 184 -3.81 -0.18 -4.38
N TYR A 185 -3.58 -0.52 -5.65
CA TYR A 185 -3.19 -1.85 -6.05
C TYR A 185 -2.06 -1.81 -7.07
N LEU A 186 -1.16 -2.78 -6.97
CA LEU A 186 -0.10 -3.03 -7.93
C LEU A 186 -0.14 -4.49 -8.39
N GLY A 187 -0.11 -4.69 -9.69
CA GLY A 187 0.01 -6.01 -10.27
C GLY A 187 0.21 -5.95 -11.78
N HIS A 188 -0.48 -6.80 -12.52
CA HIS A 188 -0.25 -7.02 -13.94
C HIS A 188 -1.52 -7.17 -14.76
N GLU A 189 -2.68 -7.15 -14.11
CA GLU A 189 -3.99 -7.26 -14.74
C GLU A 189 -4.74 -5.94 -14.61
N VAL A 190 -5.29 -5.47 -15.72
CA VAL A 190 -6.22 -4.33 -15.68
C VAL A 190 -7.45 -4.74 -14.87
N PRO A 191 -7.86 -3.96 -13.86
CA PRO A 191 -9.04 -4.24 -13.06
C PRO A 191 -10.27 -4.46 -13.96
N ARG A 192 -11.03 -5.51 -13.65
CA ARG A 192 -12.32 -5.83 -14.28
C ARG A 192 -13.43 -5.86 -13.22
N ASP A 193 -14.60 -6.35 -13.61
CA ASP A 193 -15.83 -6.59 -12.85
C ASP A 193 -15.78 -6.29 -11.33
N VAL A 194 -15.03 -7.06 -10.54
CA VAL A 194 -15.23 -7.09 -9.06
C VAL A 194 -14.02 -7.43 -8.20
N CYS A 195 -12.90 -7.91 -8.78
CA CYS A 195 -11.79 -8.43 -7.99
C CYS A 195 -10.45 -7.96 -8.54
N ILE A 196 -9.60 -7.49 -7.63
CA ILE A 196 -8.18 -7.30 -7.87
C ILE A 196 -7.48 -8.30 -6.96
N THR A 197 -7.05 -9.44 -7.52
CA THR A 197 -6.23 -10.44 -6.82
C THR A 197 -4.75 -10.03 -6.84
N GLU A 198 -4.48 -8.75 -6.60
CA GLU A 198 -3.15 -8.18 -6.71
C GLU A 198 -2.64 -7.65 -5.37
N THR A 199 -1.41 -7.16 -5.37
CA THR A 199 -0.79 -6.58 -4.19
C THR A 199 -1.51 -5.30 -3.80
N THR A 200 -1.98 -5.22 -2.55
CA THR A 200 -2.57 -3.99 -2.03
C THR A 200 -1.48 -3.09 -1.44
N VAL A 201 -1.50 -1.80 -1.76
CA VAL A 201 -0.64 -0.81 -1.14
C VAL A 201 -1.39 -0.14 0.02
N ILE A 202 -0.91 -0.38 1.23
CA ILE A 202 -1.44 0.22 2.46
C ILE A 202 -0.89 1.65 2.58
N ALA A 203 -1.80 2.61 2.67
CA ALA A 203 -1.48 4.02 2.66
C ALA A 203 -2.43 4.83 3.58
N PRO A 204 -2.20 6.13 3.78
CA PRO A 204 -3.23 7.04 4.26
C PRO A 204 -4.30 7.30 3.20
N ALA A 205 -5.34 8.06 3.54
CA ALA A 205 -6.43 8.40 2.61
C ALA A 205 -5.93 8.94 1.26
N PRO A 206 -6.55 8.60 0.12
CA PRO A 206 -6.09 9.05 -1.19
C PRO A 206 -6.01 10.58 -1.28
N ALA A 207 -4.80 11.07 -1.57
CA ALA A 207 -4.48 12.48 -1.72
C ALA A 207 -3.21 12.62 -2.57
N PRO A 208 -2.89 13.80 -3.15
CA PRO A 208 -1.71 13.96 -3.99
C PRO A 208 -0.38 13.58 -3.32
N ALA A 209 -0.22 13.88 -2.02
CA ALA A 209 0.98 13.48 -1.27
C ALA A 209 1.09 11.95 -1.14
N VAL A 210 -0.03 11.27 -0.90
CA VAL A 210 -0.08 9.80 -0.83
C VAL A 210 0.18 9.19 -2.21
N ALA A 211 -0.39 9.77 -3.28
CA ALA A 211 -0.12 9.34 -4.64
C ALA A 211 1.38 9.44 -4.99
N ALA A 212 2.08 10.47 -4.52
CA ALA A 212 3.53 10.58 -4.69
C ALA A 212 4.30 9.46 -3.95
N GLU A 213 3.89 9.11 -2.73
CA GLU A 213 4.45 7.96 -2.00
C GLU A 213 4.21 6.63 -2.73
N VAL A 214 3.02 6.43 -3.29
CA VAL A 214 2.70 5.27 -4.12
C VAL A 214 3.51 5.28 -5.42
N GLY A 215 3.78 6.45 -6.00
CA GLY A 215 4.69 6.62 -7.13
C GLY A 215 6.11 6.13 -6.81
N ALA A 216 6.63 6.48 -5.63
CA ALA A 216 7.92 5.99 -5.15
C ALA A 216 7.96 4.45 -5.02
N ILE A 217 6.89 3.85 -4.48
CA ILE A 217 6.74 2.38 -4.43
C ILE A 217 6.74 1.79 -5.84
N THR A 218 5.95 2.37 -6.74
CA THR A 218 5.82 1.93 -8.14
C THR A 218 7.17 1.95 -8.84
N ALA A 219 7.96 3.02 -8.66
CA ALA A 219 9.32 3.11 -9.19
C ALA A 219 10.23 1.99 -8.66
N ARG A 220 10.22 1.73 -7.36
CA ARG A 220 11.02 0.67 -6.73
C ARG A 220 10.60 -0.73 -7.17
N VAL A 221 9.31 -0.94 -7.43
CA VAL A 221 8.81 -2.19 -8.01
C VAL A 221 9.31 -2.36 -9.45
N LEU A 222 9.26 -1.30 -10.25
CA LEU A 222 9.73 -1.32 -11.64
C LEU A 222 11.23 -1.60 -11.77
N THR A 223 12.05 -1.26 -10.78
CA THR A 223 13.50 -1.55 -10.74
C THR A 223 13.85 -2.84 -10.02
N GLY A 224 12.88 -3.47 -9.34
CA GLY A 224 13.12 -4.65 -8.52
C GLY A 224 13.72 -4.36 -7.13
N ASP A 225 13.90 -3.10 -6.75
CA ASP A 225 14.31 -2.68 -5.40
C ASP A 225 13.26 -2.98 -4.32
N LEU A 226 12.03 -3.24 -4.74
CA LEU A 226 10.93 -3.69 -3.90
C LEU A 226 10.20 -4.82 -4.64
N PRO A 227 10.21 -6.06 -4.13
CA PRO A 227 9.52 -7.15 -4.80
C PRO A 227 8.01 -6.95 -4.71
N LEU A 228 7.29 -7.31 -5.78
CA LEU A 228 5.84 -7.53 -5.69
C LEU A 228 5.59 -8.78 -4.84
N PRO A 229 4.79 -8.68 -3.77
CA PRO A 229 4.30 -9.83 -3.02
C PRO A 229 3.61 -10.86 -3.93
N ARG A 230 3.77 -12.15 -3.61
CA ARG A 230 3.28 -13.31 -4.38
C ARG A 230 2.45 -14.26 -3.51
#